data_AF-A0A0Q4KP46-F1
#
_entry.id   AF-A0A0Q4KP46-F1
#
_cell.length_a   1.000
_cell.length_b   1.000
_cell.length_c   1.000
_cell.angle_alpha   90.00
_cell.angle_beta   90.00
_cell.angle_gamma   90.00
#
_symmetry.space_group_name_H-M   'P 1'
#
loop_
_entity.id
_entity.type
_entity.pdbx_description
1 polymer ?
#
loop_
_entity_poly.entity_id
_entity_poly.type
_entity_poly.pdbx_seq_one_letter_code
_entity_poly.pdbx_strand_id
1 'polypeptide(L)'
;MDIITPFQFSLVYNAFSFTLAAMGAATAFLWLSRTQVAPAYRTAVTISGLVTAIAAYHYLRIFESWNAAYVLKDGVLAATGFAFNDAYRYVDWLLTVPLLLIELVLVMRLSPEQTSSKTFRLGFAAALMIVLGYPGEIAADIPTRALWGTLSSIPFVYIVWELFRGLGASIEQQPVAARDLVRRARLLTFASWGFYPIVYMAPYAGLTGATATTVIQLGYTIADLVAKAGVGVLIFMISMRKSQVEAHGATVHAE
;
A
#
# COMPACT_ATOMS: atom_id res chain seq x y z
N MET A 1 -14.32 18.28 -22.27
CA MET A 1 -13.28 17.50 -21.57
C MET A 1 -12.31 18.50 -20.99
N ASP A 2 -12.27 18.61 -19.67
CA ASP A 2 -11.34 19.53 -19.02
C ASP A 2 -9.90 19.07 -19.26
N ILE A 3 -9.13 19.95 -19.87
CA ILE A 3 -7.74 19.72 -20.26
C ILE A 3 -6.88 19.78 -18.99
N ILE A 4 -5.96 18.83 -18.82
CA ILE A 4 -4.98 18.88 -17.73
C ILE A 4 -4.13 20.14 -17.89
N THR A 5 -4.10 20.99 -16.86
CA THR A 5 -3.26 22.19 -16.86
C THR A 5 -1.77 21.84 -16.70
N PRO A 6 -0.84 22.69 -17.14
CA PRO A 6 0.60 22.49 -16.90
C PRO A 6 0.93 22.27 -15.41
N PHE A 7 0.26 23.00 -14.52
CA PHE A 7 0.43 22.84 -13.07
C PHE A 7 -0.03 21.45 -12.58
N GLN A 8 -1.24 21.01 -12.96
CA GLN A 8 -1.74 19.68 -12.61
C GLN A 8 -0.83 18.58 -13.15
N PHE A 9 -0.35 18.72 -14.39
CA PHE A 9 0.61 17.78 -14.98
C PHE A 9 1.90 17.70 -14.13
N SER A 10 2.52 18.85 -13.84
CA SER A 10 3.75 18.91 -13.04
C SER A 10 3.55 18.40 -11.61
N LEU A 11 2.38 18.64 -11.01
CA LEU A 11 2.07 18.18 -9.66
C LEU A 11 2.01 16.65 -9.60
N VAL A 12 1.30 16.01 -10.52
CA VAL A 12 1.22 14.54 -10.61
C VAL A 12 2.59 13.95 -10.99
N TYR A 13 3.27 14.55 -11.97
CA TYR A 13 4.63 14.17 -12.37
C TYR A 13 5.59 14.14 -11.18
N ASN A 14 5.62 15.21 -10.39
CA ASN A 14 6.50 15.33 -9.24
C ASN A 14 6.13 14.32 -8.13
N ALA A 15 4.84 14.06 -7.92
CA ALA A 15 4.38 13.08 -6.95
C ALA A 15 4.84 11.65 -7.32
N PHE A 16 4.73 11.28 -8.61
CA PHE A 16 5.22 10.00 -9.10
C PHE A 16 6.75 9.88 -9.00
N SER A 17 7.48 10.94 -9.39
CA SER A 17 8.94 10.99 -9.29
C SER A 17 9.42 10.85 -7.83
N PHE A 18 8.80 11.60 -6.91
CA PHE A 18 9.08 11.52 -5.48
C PHE A 18 8.82 10.10 -4.95
N THR A 19 7.74 9.46 -5.37
CA THR A 19 7.36 8.14 -4.88
C THR A 19 8.28 7.05 -5.41
N LEU A 20 8.68 7.12 -6.68
CA LEU A 20 9.73 6.26 -7.23
C LEU A 20 11.01 6.34 -6.38
N ALA A 21 11.49 7.55 -6.09
CA ALA A 21 12.69 7.77 -5.30
C ALA A 21 12.53 7.25 -3.86
N ALA A 22 11.40 7.55 -3.20
CA ALA A 22 11.12 7.12 -1.84
C ALA A 22 11.03 5.59 -1.71
N MET A 23 10.37 4.92 -2.66
CA MET A 23 10.26 3.45 -2.69
C MET A 23 11.62 2.79 -2.94
N GLY A 24 12.43 3.34 -3.84
CA GLY A 24 13.80 2.87 -4.07
C GLY A 24 14.68 3.02 -2.83
N ALA A 25 14.63 4.19 -2.18
CA ALA A 25 15.38 4.44 -0.95
C ALA A 25 14.93 3.54 0.22
N ALA A 26 13.62 3.36 0.40
CA ALA A 26 13.07 2.47 1.42
C ALA A 26 13.49 1.01 1.18
N THR A 27 13.48 0.56 -0.08
CA THR A 27 13.98 -0.78 -0.47
C THR A 27 15.43 -0.97 -0.04
N ALA A 28 16.31 -0.03 -0.42
CA ALA A 28 17.72 -0.09 -0.07
C ALA A 28 17.91 -0.10 1.45
N PHE A 29 17.23 0.79 2.17
CA PHE A 29 17.27 0.84 3.64
C PHE A 29 16.86 -0.49 4.28
N LEU A 30 15.72 -1.06 3.88
CA LEU A 30 15.18 -2.29 4.49
C LEU A 30 16.07 -3.50 4.23
N TRP A 31 16.55 -3.67 3.00
CA TRP A 31 17.44 -4.80 2.67
C TRP A 31 18.83 -4.68 3.28
N LEU A 32 19.43 -3.48 3.28
CA LEU A 32 20.74 -3.25 3.90
C LEU A 32 20.67 -3.36 5.44
N SER A 33 19.51 -3.04 6.03
CA SER A 33 19.30 -3.13 7.48
C SER A 33 18.84 -4.52 7.95
N ARG A 34 18.62 -5.48 7.03
CA ARG A 34 18.13 -6.83 7.35
C ARG A 34 18.99 -7.56 8.38
N THR A 35 20.31 -7.37 8.36
CA THR A 35 21.23 -8.06 9.28
C THR A 35 21.19 -7.50 10.70
N GLN A 36 20.58 -6.33 10.90
CA GLN A 36 20.46 -5.68 12.20
C GLN A 36 19.35 -6.30 13.07
N VAL A 37 18.44 -7.09 12.48
CA VAL A 37 17.38 -7.80 13.21
C VAL A 37 17.70 -9.29 13.38
N ALA A 38 17.16 -9.88 14.44
CA ALA A 38 17.29 -11.30 14.74
C ALA A 38 16.72 -12.17 13.60
N PRO A 39 17.24 -13.39 13.38
CA PRO A 39 16.86 -14.24 12.25
C PRO A 39 15.34 -14.42 12.07
N ALA A 40 14.61 -14.49 13.19
CA ALA A 40 13.16 -14.62 13.24
C ALA A 40 12.38 -13.51 12.50
N TYR A 41 12.93 -12.30 12.40
CA TYR A 41 12.24 -11.13 11.83
C TYR A 41 12.73 -10.75 10.44
N ARG A 42 13.83 -11.37 9.98
CA ARG A 42 14.48 -11.00 8.71
C ARG A 42 13.56 -11.18 7.51
N THR A 43 12.71 -12.20 7.53
CA THR A 43 11.75 -12.44 6.44
C THR A 43 10.74 -11.30 6.33
N ALA A 44 10.19 -10.80 7.44
CA ALA A 44 9.27 -9.68 7.42
C ALA A 44 9.93 -8.43 6.83
N VAL A 45 11.15 -8.09 7.26
CA VAL A 45 11.91 -6.95 6.72
C VAL A 45 12.26 -7.13 5.23
N THR A 46 12.61 -8.34 4.81
CA THR A 46 12.85 -8.64 3.39
C THR A 46 11.60 -8.44 2.56
N ILE A 47 10.44 -8.89 3.03
CA ILE A 47 9.16 -8.69 2.36
C ILE A 47 8.81 -7.21 2.27
N SER A 48 9.02 -6.41 3.33
CA SER A 48 8.82 -4.96 3.26
C SER A 48 9.68 -4.30 2.18
N GLY A 49 10.95 -4.70 2.08
CA GLY A 49 11.81 -4.21 1.00
C GLY A 49 11.36 -4.68 -0.38
N LEU A 50 10.82 -5.90 -0.50
CA LEU A 50 10.25 -6.40 -1.74
C LEU A 50 9.00 -5.62 -2.16
N VAL A 51 8.11 -5.30 -1.21
CA VAL A 51 6.93 -4.47 -1.46
C VAL A 51 7.33 -3.11 -2.03
N THR A 52 8.30 -2.43 -1.42
CA THR A 52 8.79 -1.14 -1.92
C THR A 52 9.53 -1.30 -3.25
N ALA A 53 10.22 -2.40 -3.49
CA ALA A 53 10.91 -2.65 -4.76
C ALA A 53 9.91 -2.82 -5.92
N ILE A 54 8.86 -3.60 -5.71
CA ILE A 54 7.76 -3.80 -6.68
C ILE A 54 7.06 -2.46 -6.95
N ALA A 55 6.79 -1.68 -5.89
CA ALA A 55 6.19 -0.36 -6.03
C ALA A 55 7.10 0.61 -6.78
N ALA A 56 8.42 0.61 -6.52
CA ALA A 56 9.37 1.43 -7.27
C ALA A 56 9.31 1.11 -8.77
N TYR A 57 9.36 -0.19 -9.14
CA TYR A 57 9.20 -0.59 -10.54
C TYR A 57 7.89 -0.08 -11.14
N HIS A 58 6.75 -0.28 -10.47
CA HIS A 58 5.46 0.15 -11.00
C HIS A 58 5.35 1.68 -11.07
N TYR A 59 5.90 2.43 -10.12
CA TYR A 59 5.93 3.90 -10.19
C TYR A 59 6.81 4.41 -11.33
N LEU A 60 7.89 3.70 -11.70
CA LEU A 60 8.63 4.00 -12.93
C LEU A 60 7.73 3.81 -14.16
N ARG A 61 6.99 2.69 -14.25
CA ARG A 61 6.06 2.42 -15.37
C ARG A 61 4.90 3.43 -15.44
N ILE A 62 4.34 3.81 -14.29
CA ILE A 62 3.28 4.81 -14.16
C ILE A 62 3.81 6.19 -14.59
N PHE A 63 5.01 6.56 -14.15
CA PHE A 63 5.65 7.81 -14.50
C PHE A 63 5.92 7.91 -16.01
N GLU A 64 6.44 6.85 -16.62
CA GLU A 64 6.62 6.78 -18.08
C GLU A 64 5.27 6.88 -18.82
N SER A 65 4.24 6.18 -18.35
CA SER A 65 2.90 6.24 -18.93
C SER A 65 2.29 7.64 -18.83
N TRP A 66 2.48 8.35 -17.71
CA TRP A 66 2.04 9.73 -17.54
C TRP A 66 2.71 10.67 -18.53
N ASN A 67 4.03 10.55 -18.69
CA ASN A 67 4.79 11.35 -19.65
C ASN A 67 4.42 11.04 -21.10
N ALA A 68 4.11 9.79 -21.42
CA ALA A 68 3.68 9.41 -22.76
C ALA A 68 2.26 9.90 -23.08
N ALA A 69 1.40 10.07 -22.08
CA ALA A 69 -0.01 10.43 -22.25
C ALA A 69 -0.25 11.91 -22.59
N TYR A 70 0.71 12.79 -22.31
CA TYR A 70 0.55 14.23 -22.54
C TYR A 70 1.76 14.86 -23.23
N VAL A 71 1.52 15.92 -24.01
CA VAL A 71 2.55 16.73 -24.66
C VAL A 71 2.23 18.21 -24.50
N LEU A 72 3.24 19.03 -24.20
CA LEU A 72 3.11 20.49 -24.17
C LEU A 72 3.23 21.03 -25.60
N LYS A 73 2.19 21.69 -26.09
CA LYS A 73 2.16 22.40 -27.37
C LYS A 73 1.65 23.81 -27.17
N ASP A 74 2.42 24.80 -27.60
CA ASP A 74 2.05 26.22 -27.53
C ASP A 74 1.59 26.69 -26.13
N GLY A 75 2.23 26.16 -25.07
CA GLY A 75 1.89 26.49 -23.68
C GLY A 75 0.69 25.74 -23.10
N VAL A 76 0.04 24.87 -23.89
CA VAL A 76 -1.11 24.06 -23.48
C VAL A 76 -0.73 22.58 -23.44
N LEU A 77 -1.08 21.89 -22.35
CA LEU A 77 -0.95 20.44 -22.24
C LEU A 77 -2.06 19.78 -23.05
N ALA A 78 -1.70 18.93 -24.02
CA ALA A 78 -2.65 18.16 -24.81
C ALA A 78 -2.44 16.66 -24.59
N ALA A 79 -3.52 15.88 -24.61
CA ALA A 79 -3.41 14.42 -24.63
C ALA A 79 -2.71 13.97 -25.92
N THR A 80 -1.88 12.93 -25.82
CA THR A 80 -1.30 12.25 -26.98
C THR A 80 -2.26 11.17 -27.49
N GLY A 81 -1.81 10.33 -28.42
CA GLY A 81 -2.54 9.12 -28.83
C GLY A 81 -2.38 7.94 -27.86
N PHE A 82 -1.55 8.06 -26.82
CA PHE A 82 -1.37 7.03 -25.80
C PHE A 82 -2.20 7.36 -24.55
N ALA A 83 -3.07 6.45 -24.12
CA ALA A 83 -3.79 6.62 -22.87
C ALA A 83 -2.86 6.40 -21.66
N PHE A 84 -3.11 7.12 -20.58
CA PHE A 84 -2.52 6.80 -19.28
C PHE A 84 -3.03 5.41 -18.83
N ASN A 85 -2.14 4.57 -18.32
CA ASN A 85 -2.45 3.19 -17.99
C ASN A 85 -2.69 3.02 -16.47
N ASP A 86 -3.95 3.12 -16.06
CA ASP A 86 -4.37 2.91 -14.67
C ASP A 86 -4.12 1.48 -14.15
N ALA A 87 -3.98 0.49 -15.05
CA ALA A 87 -3.78 -0.91 -14.67
C ALA A 87 -2.48 -1.15 -13.91
N TYR A 88 -1.43 -0.36 -14.16
CA TYR A 88 -0.14 -0.54 -13.49
C TYR A 88 -0.27 -0.50 -11.97
N ARG A 89 -1.13 0.37 -11.44
CA ARG A 89 -1.33 0.49 -9.99
C ARG A 89 -2.11 -0.70 -9.42
N TYR A 90 -3.14 -1.17 -10.12
CA TYR A 90 -3.89 -2.35 -9.66
C TYR A 90 -3.07 -3.64 -9.74
N VAL A 91 -2.19 -3.77 -10.73
CA VAL A 91 -1.25 -4.90 -10.81
C VAL A 91 -0.19 -4.82 -9.70
N ASP A 92 0.33 -3.62 -9.39
CA ASP A 92 1.16 -3.40 -8.20
C ASP A 92 0.46 -3.85 -6.93
N TRP A 93 -0.79 -3.41 -6.72
CA TRP A 93 -1.56 -3.75 -5.53
C TRP A 93 -1.87 -5.25 -5.43
N LEU A 94 -2.14 -5.92 -6.55
CA LEU A 94 -2.38 -7.36 -6.57
C LEU A 94 -1.17 -8.15 -6.03
N LEU A 95 0.04 -7.62 -6.23
CA LEU A 95 1.27 -8.20 -5.69
C LEU A 95 1.57 -7.72 -4.27
N THR A 96 1.47 -6.41 -4.03
CA THR A 96 1.98 -5.77 -2.80
C THR A 96 1.01 -5.85 -1.63
N VAL A 97 -0.30 -5.78 -1.85
CA VAL A 97 -1.30 -5.80 -0.77
C VAL A 97 -1.31 -7.14 -0.02
N PRO A 98 -1.24 -8.32 -0.69
CA PRO A 98 -1.03 -9.58 0.02
C PRO A 98 0.28 -9.59 0.82
N LEU A 99 1.38 -9.10 0.24
CA LEU A 99 2.69 -9.08 0.91
C LEU A 99 2.70 -8.18 2.15
N LEU A 100 2.03 -7.02 2.11
CA LEU A 100 1.85 -6.10 3.25
C LEU A 100 1.12 -6.77 4.43
N LEU A 101 0.15 -7.64 4.16
CA LEU A 101 -0.53 -8.39 5.23
C LEU A 101 0.37 -9.50 5.77
N ILE A 102 1.14 -10.16 4.91
CA ILE A 102 2.06 -11.22 5.29
C ILE A 102 3.18 -10.69 6.19
N GLU A 103 3.81 -9.57 5.86
CA GLU A 103 4.86 -8.99 6.72
C GLU A 103 4.34 -8.65 8.12
N LEU A 104 3.11 -8.15 8.23
CA LEU A 104 2.47 -7.84 9.50
C LEU A 104 2.22 -9.12 10.31
N VAL A 105 1.68 -10.17 9.67
CA VAL A 105 1.48 -11.50 10.30
C VAL A 105 2.81 -12.07 10.79
N LEU A 106 3.86 -12.01 9.97
CA LEU A 106 5.18 -12.54 10.34
C LEU A 106 5.80 -11.79 11.52
N VAL A 107 5.68 -10.45 11.57
CA VAL A 107 6.27 -9.68 12.68
C VAL A 107 5.57 -9.96 14.01
N MET A 108 4.34 -10.48 14.01
CA MET A 108 3.60 -10.83 15.23
C MET A 108 4.10 -12.10 15.94
N ARG A 109 4.86 -12.97 15.27
CA ARG A 109 5.42 -14.22 15.84
C ARG A 109 4.34 -15.17 16.38
N LEU A 110 3.29 -15.37 15.58
CA LEU A 110 2.22 -16.34 15.84
C LEU A 110 2.72 -17.78 15.69
N SER A 111 1.89 -18.76 16.07
CA SER A 111 2.18 -20.17 15.79
C SER A 111 2.33 -20.41 14.27
N PRO A 112 3.05 -21.45 13.83
CA PRO A 112 3.17 -21.79 12.41
C PRO A 112 1.80 -21.99 11.72
N GLU A 113 0.86 -22.65 12.41
CA GLU A 113 -0.49 -22.92 11.91
C GLU A 113 -1.29 -21.63 11.75
N GLN A 114 -1.25 -20.76 12.77
CA GLN A 114 -1.90 -19.45 12.73
C GLN A 114 -1.28 -18.56 11.64
N THR A 115 0.04 -18.56 11.52
CA THR A 115 0.77 -17.79 10.50
C THR A 115 0.36 -18.20 9.10
N SER A 116 0.35 -19.50 8.81
CA SER A 116 -0.04 -20.04 7.50
C SER A 116 -1.51 -19.74 7.19
N SER A 117 -2.41 -20.01 8.14
CA SER A 117 -3.84 -19.78 7.97
C SER A 117 -4.17 -18.31 7.72
N LYS A 118 -3.63 -17.40 8.54
CA LYS A 118 -3.88 -15.96 8.40
C LYS A 118 -3.27 -15.40 7.13
N THR A 119 -2.04 -15.78 6.79
CA THR A 119 -1.37 -15.40 5.53
C THR A 119 -2.22 -15.76 4.32
N PHE A 120 -2.71 -17.00 4.25
CA PHE A 120 -3.54 -17.44 3.13
C PHE A 120 -4.87 -16.70 3.05
N ARG A 121 -5.61 -16.60 4.17
CA ARG A 121 -6.94 -15.96 4.20
C ARG A 121 -6.86 -14.46 3.88
N LEU A 122 -5.92 -13.75 4.51
CA LEU A 122 -5.71 -12.32 4.30
C LEU A 122 -5.17 -12.05 2.88
N GLY A 123 -4.22 -12.85 2.41
CA GLY A 123 -3.69 -12.72 1.05
C GLY A 123 -4.75 -12.97 -0.03
N PHE A 124 -5.60 -13.98 0.15
CA PHE A 124 -6.71 -14.26 -0.76
C PHE A 124 -7.77 -13.13 -0.73
N ALA A 125 -8.15 -12.68 0.46
CA ALA A 125 -9.08 -11.55 0.59
C ALA A 125 -8.53 -10.28 -0.06
N ALA A 126 -7.24 -9.99 0.11
CA ALA A 126 -6.56 -8.87 -0.54
C ALA A 126 -6.60 -9.00 -2.07
N ALA A 127 -6.26 -10.16 -2.62
CA ALA A 127 -6.32 -10.38 -4.06
C ALA A 127 -7.74 -10.18 -4.60
N LEU A 128 -8.75 -10.76 -3.93
CA LEU A 128 -10.15 -10.61 -4.31
C LEU A 128 -10.60 -9.14 -4.26
N MET A 129 -10.22 -8.40 -3.21
CA MET A 129 -10.51 -6.97 -3.06
C MET A 129 -10.01 -6.17 -4.27
N ILE A 130 -8.76 -6.39 -4.68
CA ILE A 130 -8.13 -5.67 -5.80
C ILE A 130 -8.78 -6.05 -7.13
N VAL A 131 -9.02 -7.35 -7.36
CA VAL A 131 -9.68 -7.84 -8.58
C VAL A 131 -11.09 -7.28 -8.73
N LEU A 132 -11.86 -7.21 -7.65
CA LEU A 132 -13.21 -6.62 -7.66
C LEU A 132 -13.19 -5.10 -7.85
N GLY A 133 -12.16 -4.41 -7.37
CA GLY A 133 -12.09 -2.95 -7.48
C GLY A 133 -11.75 -2.45 -8.89
N TYR A 134 -10.95 -3.22 -9.64
CA TYR A 134 -10.41 -2.78 -10.93
C TYR A 134 -11.47 -2.44 -11.99
N PRO A 135 -12.52 -3.26 -12.23
CA PRO A 135 -13.55 -2.91 -13.20
C PRO A 135 -14.24 -1.58 -12.91
N GLY A 136 -14.40 -1.23 -11.63
CA GLY A 136 -14.98 0.06 -11.26
C GLY A 136 -14.00 1.23 -11.38
N GLU A 137 -12.68 1.00 -11.20
CA GLU A 137 -11.68 2.07 -11.41
C GLU A 137 -11.70 2.59 -12.85
N ILE A 138 -11.80 1.68 -13.81
CA ILE A 138 -11.82 2.01 -15.25
C ILE A 138 -13.22 2.31 -15.79
N ALA A 139 -14.25 2.27 -14.94
CA ALA A 139 -15.63 2.51 -15.36
C ALA A 139 -15.83 3.98 -15.79
N ALA A 140 -16.56 4.17 -16.88
CA ALA A 140 -16.92 5.50 -17.38
C ALA A 140 -18.18 6.07 -16.69
N ASP A 141 -18.95 5.24 -15.99
CA ASP A 141 -20.20 5.61 -15.33
C ASP A 141 -20.19 5.33 -13.82
N ILE A 142 -20.90 6.17 -13.07
CA ILE A 142 -21.00 6.08 -11.61
C ILE A 142 -21.68 4.79 -11.13
N PRO A 143 -22.79 4.30 -11.73
CA PRO A 143 -23.41 3.04 -11.32
C PRO A 143 -22.46 1.84 -11.34
N THR A 144 -21.69 1.65 -12.42
CA THR A 144 -20.71 0.57 -12.53
C THR A 144 -19.60 0.71 -11.50
N ARG A 145 -19.05 1.93 -11.33
CA ARG A 145 -18.05 2.23 -10.29
C ARG A 145 -18.58 1.92 -8.88
N ALA A 146 -19.84 2.28 -8.60
CA ALA A 146 -20.47 2.05 -7.30
C ALA A 146 -20.69 0.56 -7.02
N LEU A 147 -21.15 -0.21 -8.01
CA LEU A 147 -21.34 -1.65 -7.88
C LEU A 147 -20.01 -2.35 -7.53
N TRP A 148 -18.98 -2.14 -8.34
CA TRP A 148 -17.69 -2.81 -8.15
C TRP A 148 -16.94 -2.32 -6.91
N GLY A 149 -17.02 -1.01 -6.59
CA GLY A 149 -16.50 -0.47 -5.34
C GLY A 149 -17.18 -1.07 -4.11
N THR A 150 -18.50 -1.31 -4.17
CA THR A 150 -19.24 -1.97 -3.08
C THR A 150 -18.82 -3.43 -2.94
N LEU A 151 -18.70 -4.17 -4.05
CA LEU A 151 -18.23 -5.56 -4.03
C LEU A 151 -16.80 -5.67 -3.48
N SER A 152 -15.90 -4.77 -3.88
CA SER A 152 -14.53 -4.67 -3.36
C SER A 152 -14.48 -4.33 -1.86
N SER A 153 -15.45 -3.57 -1.36
CA SER A 153 -15.53 -3.19 0.06
C SER A 153 -15.80 -4.38 0.98
N ILE A 154 -16.41 -5.48 0.49
CA ILE A 154 -16.71 -6.67 1.29
C ILE A 154 -15.43 -7.35 1.83
N PRO A 155 -14.47 -7.77 0.98
CA PRO A 155 -13.21 -8.31 1.46
C PRO A 155 -12.37 -7.26 2.20
N PHE A 156 -12.46 -5.97 1.85
CA PHE A 156 -11.80 -4.91 2.60
C PHE A 156 -12.26 -4.87 4.06
N VAL A 157 -13.57 -4.86 4.32
CA VAL A 157 -14.13 -4.87 5.68
C VAL A 157 -13.70 -6.13 6.44
N TYR A 158 -13.65 -7.29 5.76
CA TYR A 158 -13.10 -8.51 6.37
C TYR A 158 -11.64 -8.35 6.81
N ILE A 159 -10.77 -7.78 5.95
CA ILE A 159 -9.37 -7.52 6.28
C ILE A 159 -9.27 -6.58 7.49
N VAL A 160 -10.02 -5.47 7.49
CA VAL A 160 -10.07 -4.54 8.63
C VAL A 160 -10.51 -5.26 9.91
N TRP A 161 -11.58 -6.06 9.84
CA TRP A 161 -12.05 -6.83 10.99
C TRP A 161 -10.96 -7.77 11.53
N GLU A 162 -10.24 -8.48 10.67
CA GLU A 162 -9.15 -9.38 11.07
C GLU A 162 -7.98 -8.60 11.70
N LEU A 163 -7.63 -7.42 11.17
CA LEU A 163 -6.59 -6.56 11.73
C LEU A 163 -6.90 -6.09 13.16
N PHE A 164 -8.16 -5.77 13.47
CA PHE A 164 -8.54 -5.27 14.79
C PHE A 164 -8.96 -6.36 15.77
N ARG A 165 -9.80 -7.31 15.34
CA ARG A 165 -10.32 -8.39 16.19
C ARG A 165 -9.46 -9.63 16.12
N GLY A 166 -9.16 -10.11 14.90
CA GLY A 166 -8.41 -11.34 14.68
C GLY A 166 -6.95 -11.30 15.16
N LEU A 167 -6.36 -10.11 15.25
CA LEU A 167 -4.99 -9.88 15.71
C LEU A 167 -4.91 -9.10 17.03
N GLY A 168 -6.02 -8.56 17.53
CA GLY A 168 -6.04 -7.71 18.71
C GLY A 168 -5.45 -8.38 19.95
N ALA A 169 -5.81 -9.65 20.21
CA ALA A 169 -5.27 -10.41 21.33
C ALA A 169 -3.75 -10.64 21.21
N SER A 170 -3.27 -11.01 20.02
CA SER A 170 -1.84 -11.23 19.75
C SER A 170 -1.01 -9.97 19.89
N ILE A 171 -1.60 -8.79 19.65
CA ILE A 171 -0.95 -7.49 19.89
C ILE A 171 -0.75 -7.27 21.40
N GLU A 172 -1.73 -7.62 22.23
CA GLU A 172 -1.62 -7.47 23.68
C GLU A 172 -0.59 -8.42 24.31
N GLN A 173 -0.30 -9.55 23.67
CA GLN A 173 0.76 -10.47 24.07
C GLN A 173 2.17 -10.00 23.64
N GLN A 174 2.29 -8.95 22.83
CA GLN A 174 3.61 -8.46 22.41
C GLN A 174 4.41 -7.89 23.59
N PRO A 175 5.76 -7.97 23.54
CA PRO A 175 6.63 -7.33 24.53
C PRO A 175 6.30 -5.84 24.66
N VAL A 176 6.31 -5.33 25.91
CA VAL A 176 5.95 -3.93 26.22
C VAL A 176 6.74 -2.94 25.35
N ALA A 177 8.04 -3.21 25.13
CA ALA A 177 8.93 -2.38 24.32
C ALA A 177 8.55 -2.28 22.82
N ALA A 178 7.77 -3.23 22.29
CA ALA A 178 7.35 -3.27 20.90
C ALA A 178 5.83 -3.09 20.71
N ARG A 179 5.03 -3.29 21.76
CA ARG A 179 3.56 -3.31 21.70
C ARG A 179 2.97 -2.03 21.12
N ASP A 180 3.44 -0.87 21.55
CA ASP A 180 2.93 0.41 21.05
C ASP A 180 3.25 0.60 19.56
N LEU A 181 4.44 0.19 19.12
CA LEU A 181 4.80 0.22 17.70
C LEU A 181 3.91 -0.69 16.86
N VAL A 182 3.57 -1.88 17.36
CA VAL A 182 2.63 -2.79 16.68
C VAL A 182 1.23 -2.18 16.60
N ARG A 183 0.75 -1.53 17.67
CA ARG A 183 -0.55 -0.82 17.65
C ARG A 183 -0.54 0.32 16.64
N ARG A 184 0.55 1.09 16.56
CA ARG A 184 0.74 2.13 15.54
C ARG A 184 0.77 1.55 14.13
N ALA A 185 1.42 0.41 13.92
CA ALA A 185 1.45 -0.25 12.61
C ALA A 185 0.06 -0.64 12.16
N ARG A 186 -0.72 -1.30 13.02
CA ARG A 186 -2.13 -1.60 12.75
C ARG A 186 -2.93 -0.35 12.42
N LEU A 187 -2.80 0.72 13.20
CA LEU A 187 -3.55 1.95 12.98
C LEU A 187 -3.15 2.65 11.68
N LEU A 188 -1.86 2.70 11.37
CA LEU A 188 -1.35 3.30 10.15
C LEU A 188 -1.76 2.50 8.91
N THR A 189 -1.70 1.17 8.96
CA THR A 189 -2.25 0.29 7.91
C THR A 189 -3.74 0.57 7.72
N PHE A 190 -4.54 0.59 8.79
CA PHE A 190 -5.97 0.89 8.68
C PHE A 190 -6.24 2.29 8.10
N ALA A 191 -5.56 3.33 8.60
CA ALA A 191 -5.78 4.70 8.16
C ALA A 191 -5.36 4.90 6.70
N SER A 192 -4.18 4.40 6.31
CA SER A 192 -3.73 4.46 4.92
C SER A 192 -4.61 3.65 3.99
N TRP A 193 -5.06 2.46 4.40
CA TRP A 193 -5.90 1.61 3.57
C TRP A 193 -7.31 2.16 3.42
N GLY A 194 -7.89 2.74 4.48
CA GLY A 194 -9.17 3.44 4.44
C GLY A 194 -9.16 4.71 3.57
N PHE A 195 -7.98 5.25 3.27
CA PHE A 195 -7.84 6.38 2.36
C PHE A 195 -8.05 5.99 0.89
N TYR A 196 -7.69 4.76 0.46
CA TYR A 196 -7.87 4.35 -0.94
C TYR A 196 -9.35 4.37 -1.38
N PRO A 197 -10.32 3.81 -0.64
CA PRO A 197 -11.73 3.94 -0.99
C PRO A 197 -12.22 5.40 -1.04
N ILE A 198 -11.70 6.28 -0.18
CA ILE A 198 -12.05 7.70 -0.21
C ILE A 198 -11.59 8.34 -1.53
N VAL A 199 -10.36 8.05 -1.95
CA VAL A 199 -9.80 8.52 -3.22
C VAL A 199 -10.58 7.92 -4.40
N TYR A 200 -10.93 6.64 -4.34
CA TYR A 200 -11.74 5.95 -5.33
C TYR A 200 -13.12 6.61 -5.53
N MET A 201 -13.71 7.13 -4.45
CA MET A 201 -15.00 7.82 -4.44
C MET A 201 -14.92 9.29 -4.89
N ALA A 202 -13.74 9.81 -5.27
CA ALA A 202 -13.60 11.20 -5.72
C ALA A 202 -14.65 11.62 -6.78
N PRO A 203 -14.99 10.79 -7.80
CA PRO A 203 -16.04 11.14 -8.77
C PRO A 203 -17.44 11.30 -8.16
N TYR A 204 -17.73 10.69 -7.01
CA TYR A 204 -19.04 10.79 -6.34
C TYR A 204 -19.27 12.17 -5.70
N ALA A 205 -18.18 12.89 -5.42
CA ALA A 205 -18.22 14.26 -4.94
C ALA A 205 -18.41 15.29 -6.08
N GLY A 206 -18.74 14.84 -7.29
CA GLY A 206 -18.90 15.71 -8.47
C GLY A 206 -17.57 16.14 -9.11
N LEU A 207 -16.44 15.60 -8.65
CA LEU A 207 -15.15 15.82 -9.30
C LEU A 207 -15.11 15.08 -10.64
N THR A 208 -14.74 15.76 -11.72
CA THR A 208 -14.64 15.16 -13.05
C THR A 208 -13.38 15.63 -13.79
N GLY A 209 -13.10 15.01 -14.93
CA GLY A 209 -12.01 15.41 -15.84
C GLY A 209 -10.64 15.50 -15.18
N ALA A 210 -9.86 16.52 -15.58
CA ALA A 210 -8.51 16.76 -15.09
C ALA A 210 -8.38 16.85 -13.57
N THR A 211 -9.37 17.45 -12.89
CA THR A 211 -9.36 17.60 -11.43
C THR A 211 -9.53 16.24 -10.75
N ALA A 212 -10.48 15.41 -11.20
CA ALA A 212 -10.64 14.07 -10.66
C ALA A 212 -9.38 13.23 -10.87
N THR A 213 -8.80 13.24 -12.08
CA THR A 213 -7.54 12.55 -12.38
C THR A 213 -6.42 13.01 -11.43
N THR A 214 -6.23 14.32 -11.28
CA THR A 214 -5.18 14.88 -10.40
C THR A 214 -5.37 14.43 -8.95
N VAL A 215 -6.59 14.54 -8.41
CA VAL A 215 -6.91 14.14 -7.04
C VAL A 215 -6.70 12.64 -6.83
N ILE A 216 -7.14 11.81 -7.77
CA ILE A 216 -7.00 10.35 -7.69
C ILE A 216 -5.52 9.96 -7.68
N GLN A 217 -4.73 10.48 -8.64
CA GLN A 217 -3.32 10.13 -8.76
C GLN A 217 -2.52 10.59 -7.54
N LEU A 218 -2.76 11.80 -7.02
CA LEU A 218 -2.11 12.28 -5.80
C LEU A 218 -2.53 11.49 -4.57
N GLY A 219 -3.83 11.23 -4.43
CA GLY A 219 -4.38 10.48 -3.30
C GLY A 219 -3.78 9.09 -3.19
N TYR A 220 -3.77 8.32 -4.29
CA TYR A 220 -3.14 7.00 -4.30
C TYR A 220 -1.63 7.04 -4.07
N THR A 221 -0.95 8.08 -4.56
CA THR A 221 0.48 8.27 -4.34
C THR A 221 0.81 8.49 -2.86
N ILE A 222 0.06 9.36 -2.19
CA ILE A 222 0.19 9.60 -0.75
C ILE A 222 -0.11 8.32 0.04
N ALA A 223 -1.18 7.61 -0.34
CA ALA A 223 -1.56 6.36 0.29
C ALA A 223 -0.44 5.32 0.20
N ASP A 224 0.15 5.13 -0.99
CA ASP A 224 1.22 4.16 -1.22
C ASP A 224 2.48 4.50 -0.42
N LEU A 225 2.91 5.76 -0.39
CA LEU A 225 4.06 6.20 0.42
C LEU A 225 3.90 5.80 1.90
N VAL A 226 2.72 6.05 2.46
CA VAL A 226 2.42 5.73 3.86
C VAL A 226 2.32 4.22 4.05
N ALA A 227 1.52 3.54 3.23
CA ALA A 227 1.19 2.13 3.38
C ALA A 227 2.34 1.18 3.08
N LYS A 228 3.33 1.61 2.28
CA LYS A 228 4.47 0.77 1.88
C LYS A 228 5.77 1.23 2.54
N ALA A 229 6.25 2.43 2.23
CA ALA A 229 7.52 2.92 2.78
C ALA A 229 7.39 3.23 4.29
N GLY A 230 6.33 3.95 4.68
CA GLY A 230 6.08 4.29 6.09
C GLY A 230 5.86 3.05 6.97
N VAL A 231 4.96 2.16 6.56
CA VAL A 231 4.72 0.88 7.26
C VAL A 231 5.96 -0.01 7.25
N GLY A 232 6.69 -0.13 6.13
CA GLY A 232 7.90 -0.94 6.06
C GLY A 232 8.98 -0.49 7.06
N VAL A 233 9.20 0.82 7.20
CA VAL A 233 10.10 1.37 8.22
C VAL A 233 9.60 1.04 9.63
N LEU A 234 8.29 1.07 9.86
CA LEU A 234 7.70 0.70 11.14
C LEU A 234 7.84 -0.81 11.45
N ILE A 235 7.69 -1.68 10.45
CA ILE A 235 7.97 -3.12 10.56
C ILE A 235 9.43 -3.36 10.93
N PHE A 236 10.37 -2.63 10.32
CA PHE A 236 11.79 -2.67 10.71
C PHE A 236 11.98 -2.24 12.17
N MET A 237 11.38 -1.13 12.60
CA MET A 237 11.48 -0.66 13.99
C MET A 237 10.91 -1.68 14.99
N ILE A 238 9.75 -2.28 14.70
CA ILE A 238 9.17 -3.35 15.52
C ILE A 238 10.14 -4.53 15.61
N SER A 239 10.66 -4.97 14.47
CA SER A 239 11.60 -6.09 14.37
C SER A 239 12.87 -5.84 15.19
N MET A 240 13.42 -4.63 15.12
CA MET A 240 14.57 -4.21 15.92
C MET A 240 14.28 -4.26 17.43
N ARG A 241 13.15 -3.70 17.87
CA ARG A 241 12.77 -3.72 19.30
C ARG A 241 12.56 -5.13 19.81
N LYS A 242 11.90 -6.00 19.03
CA LYS A 242 11.72 -7.40 19.40
C LYS A 242 13.05 -8.16 19.44
N SER A 243 13.94 -7.92 18.50
CA SER A 243 15.30 -8.49 18.48
C SER A 243 16.11 -8.11 19.73
N GLN A 244 15.99 -6.85 20.17
CA GLN A 244 16.64 -6.37 21.40
C GLN A 244 16.09 -7.09 22.63
N VAL A 245 14.76 -7.29 22.73
CA VAL A 245 14.14 -8.03 23.83
C VAL A 245 14.64 -9.48 23.89
N GLU A 246 14.72 -10.16 22.75
CA GLU A 246 15.23 -11.55 22.67
C GLU A 246 16.71 -11.64 23.09
N ALA A 247 17.53 -10.67 22.70
CA ALA A 247 18.95 -10.63 23.09
C ALA A 247 19.17 -10.52 24.61
N HIS A 248 18.20 -9.98 25.35
CA HIS A 248 18.23 -9.89 26.82
C HIS A 248 17.55 -11.07 27.52
N GLY A 249 17.24 -12.17 26.79
CA GLY A 249 16.76 -13.42 27.36
C GLY A 249 15.25 -13.50 27.65
N ALA A 250 14.45 -12.54 27.18
CA ALA A 250 12.99 -12.58 27.32
C ALA A 250 12.32 -13.31 26.13
N THR A 251 11.33 -14.16 26.41
CA THR A 251 10.52 -14.86 25.40
C THR A 251 9.57 -13.88 24.68
N VAL A 252 9.45 -14.01 23.35
CA VAL A 252 8.70 -13.08 22.47
C VAL A 252 7.55 -13.74 21.71
N HIS A 253 7.16 -14.96 22.12
CA HIS A 253 6.07 -15.69 21.50
C HIS A 253 4.71 -15.18 21.99
N ALA A 254 3.81 -14.88 21.05
CA ALA A 254 2.38 -14.73 21.33
C ALA A 254 1.77 -16.15 21.29
N GLU A 255 1.29 -16.64 22.44
CA GLU A 255 0.58 -17.93 22.54
C GLU A 255 -0.78 -17.90 21.81
#